data_AF-A0A9D1SYS0-F1
#
_entry.id   AF-A0A9D1SYS0-F1
#
_cell.length_a   1.000
_cell.length_b   1.000
_cell.length_c   1.000
_cell.angle_alpha   90.00
_cell.angle_beta   90.00
_cell.angle_gamma   90.00
#
_symmetry.space_group_name_H-M   'P 1'
#
loop_
_entity.id
_entity.type
_entity.pdbx_description
1 polymer ?
#
loop_
_entity_poly.entity_id
_entity_poly.type
_entity_poly.pdbx_seq_one_letter_code
_entity_poly.pdbx_strand_id
1 'polypeptide(L)' 'MFTIADIGSKRLEKVLVKDKTEDPKRLAEILKSDVLNLLQNYMEVENLNVNFDVGLDGYKFSIDVEAKRIKVFGILPNKS' A
#
# COMPACT_ATOMS: atom_id res chain seq x y z
N MET A 1 26.85 -3.76 -13.06
CA MET A 1 26.42 -5.17 -13.21
C MET A 1 26.40 -5.76 -11.80
N PHE A 2 25.21 -6.02 -11.24
CA PHE A 2 25.12 -6.54 -9.86
C PHE A 2 25.50 -8.02 -9.86
N THR A 3 26.43 -8.40 -9.00
CA THR A 3 26.86 -9.79 -8.88
C THR A 3 25.81 -10.62 -8.14
N ILE A 4 25.83 -11.93 -8.31
CA ILE A 4 24.91 -12.85 -7.61
C ILE A 4 25.07 -12.70 -6.08
N ALA A 5 26.28 -12.37 -5.62
CA ALA A 5 26.57 -12.05 -4.23
C ALA A 5 25.82 -10.79 -3.75
N ASP A 6 25.74 -9.73 -4.57
CA ASP A 6 25.03 -8.50 -4.22
C ASP A 6 23.51 -8.71 -4.08
N ILE A 7 22.94 -9.56 -4.94
CA ILE A 7 21.51 -9.93 -4.89
C ILE A 7 21.24 -10.79 -3.64
N GLY A 8 22.15 -11.71 -3.32
CA GLY A 8 22.08 -12.55 -2.12
C GLY A 8 22.14 -11.75 -0.83
N SER A 9 23.10 -10.82 -0.73
CA SER A 9 23.27 -9.95 0.45
C SER A 9 22.06 -9.06 0.69
N LYS A 10 21.49 -8.44 -0.36
CA LYS A 10 20.28 -7.61 -0.25
C LYS A 10 19.05 -8.40 0.20
N ARG A 11 18.91 -9.64 -0.27
CA ARG A 11 17.82 -10.53 0.16
C ARG A 11 17.98 -10.92 1.63
N LEU A 12 19.21 -11.24 2.04
CA LEU A 12 19.52 -11.62 3.41
C LEU A 12 19.32 -10.45 4.38
N GLU A 13 19.75 -9.25 4.01
CA GLU A 13 19.50 -8.01 4.76
C GLU A 13 17.99 -7.74 4.93
N LYS A 14 17.21 -7.85 3.84
CA LYS A 14 15.75 -7.72 3.92
C LYS A 14 15.11 -8.76 4.86
N VAL A 15 15.61 -10.00 4.90
CA VAL A 15 15.09 -11.04 5.80
C VAL A 15 15.44 -10.72 7.26
N LEU A 16 16.68 -10.31 7.53
CA LEU A 16 17.15 -9.99 8.88
C LEU A 16 16.48 -8.74 9.46
N VAL A 17 16.17 -7.74 8.63
CA VAL A 17 15.42 -6.54 9.05
C VAL A 17 13.94 -6.87 9.30
N LYS A 18 13.37 -7.82 8.55
CA LYS A 18 11.98 -8.29 8.72
C LYS A 18 11.76 -9.02 10.05
N ASP A 19 12.80 -9.66 10.60
CA ASP A 19 12.74 -10.39 11.86
C ASP A 19 12.88 -9.50 13.11
N LYS A 20 13.42 -8.27 12.99
CA LYS A 20 13.97 -7.57 14.16
C LYS A 20 13.13 -6.46 14.77
N THR A 21 12.16 -5.84 14.09
CA THR A 21 11.59 -4.60 14.64
C THR A 21 10.10 -4.32 14.48
N GLU A 22 9.42 -4.69 13.41
CA GLU A 22 7.99 -4.33 13.25
C GLU A 22 7.31 -5.39 12.38
N ASP A 23 6.09 -5.82 12.71
CA ASP A 23 5.29 -6.69 11.84
C ASP A 23 4.68 -5.82 10.73
N PRO A 24 5.33 -5.70 9.57
CA PRO A 24 4.93 -4.70 8.59
C PRO A 24 3.67 -5.13 7.86
N LYS A 25 3.32 -6.42 7.95
CA LYS A 25 2.05 -6.95 7.44
C LYS A 25 0.90 -6.36 8.24
N ARG A 26 1.02 -6.33 9.58
CA ARG A 26 0.00 -5.76 10.44
C ARG A 26 -0.20 -4.26 10.19
N LEU A 27 0.88 -3.51 9.98
CA LEU A 27 0.79 -2.10 9.61
C LEU A 27 0.15 -1.91 8.22
N ALA A 28 0.52 -2.74 7.24
CA ALA A 28 -0.09 -2.71 5.91
C ALA A 28 -1.59 -3.06 5.94
N GLU A 29 -2.01 -3.99 6.80
CA GLU A 29 -3.41 -4.36 6.99
C GLU A 29 -4.23 -3.21 7.60
N ILE A 30 -3.68 -2.54 8.61
CA ILE A 30 -4.32 -1.36 9.22
C ILE A 30 -4.47 -0.25 8.17
N LEU A 31 -3.38 0.08 7.46
CA LEU A 31 -3.41 1.07 6.38
C LEU A 31 -4.39 0.69 5.28
N LYS A 32 -4.48 -0.59 4.91
CA LYS A 32 -5.45 -1.08 3.94
C LYS A 32 -6.88 -0.81 4.40
N SER A 33 -7.22 -1.10 5.66
CA SER A 33 -8.54 -0.82 6.21
C SER A 33 -8.88 0.67 6.19
N ASP A 34 -7.98 1.51 6.68
CA ASP A 34 -8.22 2.95 6.81
C ASP A 34 -8.35 3.62 5.43
N VAL A 35 -7.47 3.26 4.50
CA VAL A 35 -7.51 3.76 3.13
C VAL A 35 -8.74 3.26 2.39
N LEU A 36 -9.14 1.99 2.60
CA LEU A 36 -10.38 1.47 2.01
C LEU A 36 -11.59 2.27 2.49
N ASN A 37 -11.72 2.48 3.80
CA ASN A 37 -12.82 3.24 4.39
C ASN A 37 -12.86 4.67 3.85
N LEU A 38 -11.70 5.32 3.70
CA LEU A 38 -11.61 6.66 3.13
C LEU A 38 -12.05 6.67 1.66
N LEU A 39 -11.52 5.77 0.84
CA LEU A 39 -11.75 5.75 -0.60
C LEU A 39 -13.16 5.30 -0.95
N GLN A 40 -13.77 4.39 -0.17
CA GLN A 40 -15.17 3.99 -0.34
C GLN A 40 -16.15 5.16 -0.24
N ASN A 41 -15.78 6.26 0.42
CA ASN A 41 -16.60 7.48 0.44
C ASN A 41 -16.66 8.15 -0.92
N TYR A 42 -15.62 8.01 -1.74
CA TYR A 42 -15.41 8.76 -2.98
C TYR A 42 -15.42 7.91 -4.25
N MET A 43 -15.27 6.59 -4.14
CA MET A 43 -15.27 5.67 -5.27
C MET A 43 -15.81 4.30 -4.85
N GLU A 44 -16.28 3.53 -5.84
CA GLU A 44 -16.66 2.13 -5.68
C GLU A 44 -15.41 1.28 -5.86
N VAL A 45 -14.68 1.07 -4.77
CA VAL A 45 -13.41 0.32 -4.74
C VAL A 45 -13.69 -1.17 -4.99
N GLU A 46 -13.06 -1.75 -6.01
CA GLU A 46 -13.11 -3.20 -6.29
C GLU A 46 -11.91 -3.93 -5.69
N ASN A 47 -10.72 -3.34 -5.81
CA ASN A 47 -9.50 -3.91 -5.27
C ASN A 47 -8.61 -2.84 -4.66
N LEU A 48 -7.99 -3.18 -3.53
CA LEU A 48 -7.03 -2.34 -2.82
C LEU A 48 -5.85 -3.20 -2.41
N ASN A 49 -4.67 -2.89 -2.96
CA ASN A 49 -3.44 -3.55 -2.60
C ASN A 49 -2.49 -2.56 -1.90
N VAL A 50 -1.98 -2.97 -0.75
CA VAL A 50 -1.00 -2.19 0.01
C VAL A 50 0.27 -3.01 0.09
N ASN A 51 1.29 -2.56 -0.62
CA ASN A 51 2.60 -3.17 -0.63
C ASN A 51 3.53 -2.40 0.29
N PHE A 52 4.23 -3.13 1.14
CA PHE A 52 5.30 -2.59 1.97
C PHE A 52 6.64 -3.14 1.49
N ASP A 53 7.60 -2.24 1.25
CA ASP A 53 8.98 -2.60 0.96
C ASP A 53 9.93 -1.88 1.92
N VAL A 54 10.94 -2.61 2.37
CA VAL A 54 12.05 -2.05 3.16
C VAL A 54 13.19 -1.83 2.20
N GLY A 55 13.49 -0.55 1.93
CA GLY A 55 14.64 -0.13 1.16
C GLY A 55 15.85 0.15 2.05
N LEU A 56 17.00 0.42 1.43
CA LEU A 56 18.23 0.82 2.13
C LEU A 56 18.07 2.17 2.87
N ASP A 57 17.22 3.05 2.35
CA ASP A 57 17.01 4.41 2.87
C ASP A 57 15.76 4.55 3.77
N GLY A 58 15.07 3.45 4.07
CA GLY A 58 13.90 3.44 4.95
C GLY A 58 12.70 2.65 4.41
N TYR A 59 11.51 3.00 4.89
CA TYR A 59 10.26 2.31 4.61
C TYR A 59 9.52 2.91 3.42
N LYS A 60 9.05 2.06 2.51
CA LYS A 60 8.24 2.46 1.35
C LYS A 60 6.91 1.74 1.36
N PHE A 61 5.83 2.51 1.23
CA PHE A 61 4.48 1.99 1.01
C PHE A 61 4.04 2.36 -0.40
N SER A 62 3.51 1.37 -1.12
CA SER A 62 2.82 1.57 -2.40
C SER A 62 1.38 1.12 -2.23
N ILE A 63 0.44 2.01 -2.59
CA ILE A 63 -0.99 1.74 -2.51
C ILE A 63 -1.54 1.79 -3.93
N ASP A 64 -2.02 0.64 -4.39
CA ASP A 64 -2.63 0.48 -5.70
C ASP A 64 -4.13 0.23 -5.52
N VAL A 65 -4.96 1.06 -6.15
CA VAL A 65 -6.42 1.03 -5.99
C VAL A 65 -7.07 0.91 -7.35
N GLU A 66 -7.96 -0.08 -7.49
CA GLU A 66 -8.82 -0.26 -8.64
C GLU A 66 -10.26 0.02 -8.21
N ALA A 67 -10.94 0.89 -8.96
CA ALA A 67 -12.31 1.28 -8.68
C ALA A 67 -13.14 1.26 -9.96
N LYS A 68 -14.36 0.71 -9.85
CA LYS A 68 -15.31 0.63 -10.96
C LYS A 68 -15.85 1.98 -11.36
N ARG A 69 -16.06 2.84 -10.37
CA ARG A 69 -16.69 4.16 -10.53
C ARG A 69 -16.15 5.13 -9.51
N ILE A 70 -15.80 6.33 -9.98
CA ILE A 70 -15.57 7.48 -9.10
C ILE A 70 -16.92 8.15 -8.85
N LYS A 71 -17.26 8.38 -7.58
CA LYS A 71 -18.50 9.09 -7.22
C LYS A 71 -18.36 10.53 -7.69
N VAL A 72 -19.40 11.05 -8.34
CA VAL A 72 -19.37 12.40 -8.89
C VAL A 72 -19.37 13.39 -7.73
N PHE A 73 -18.28 14.15 -7.60
CA PHE A 73 -18.23 15.29 -6.69
C PHE A 73 -19.04 16.45 -7.28
N GLY A 74 -19.95 17.03 -6.49
CA GLY A 74 -20.57 18.31 -6.83
C GLY A 74 -21.91 18.26 -7.56
N ILE A 75 -22.61 17.12 -7.62
CA ILE A 75 -24.03 17.16 -8.00
C ILE A 75 -24.81 17.62 -6.76
N LEU A 76 -25.00 18.94 -6.63
CA LEU A 76 -26.08 19.46 -5.80
C LEU A 76 -27.39 18.85 -6.33
N PRO A 77 -28.24 18.28 -5.46
CA PRO A 77 -29.52 17.77 -5.89
C PRO A 77 -30.27 18.92 -6.56
N ASN A 78 -30.63 18.73 -7.82
CA ASN A 78 -31.41 19.71 -8.56
C ASN A 78 -32.73 19.87 -7.79
N LYS A 79 -32.88 21.00 -7.09
CA LYS A 79 -34.17 21.32 -6.48
C LYS A 79 -35.17 21.45 -7.62
N SER A 80 -36.23 20.67 -7.48
CA SER A 80 -37.38 20.51 -8.35
C SER A 80 -37.94 21.82 -8.88
#